data_AF-A0A7C0WYC7-F1
#
_entry.id   AF-A0A7C0WYC7-F1
#
_cell.length_a   1.000
_cell.length_b   1.000
_cell.length_c   1.000
_cell.angle_alpha   90.00
_cell.angle_beta   90.00
_cell.angle_gamma   90.00
#
_symmetry.space_group_name_H-M   'P 1'
#
loop_
_entity.id
_entity.type
_entity.pdbx_description
1 polymer ?
#
loop_
_entity_poly.entity_id
_entity_poly.type
_entity_poly.pdbx_seq_one_letter_code
_entity_poly.pdbx_strand_id
1 'polypeptide(L)' 'MKIEVLKNKRILILGMGREGKAVFEFLRKNFPKKTLGIGDREKKIKNQISGIKNVNCHLGSNYLKALE' A
#
# COMPACT_ATOMS: atom_id res chain seq x y z
N MET A 1 -10.90 -16.98 -3.48
CA MET A 1 -11.22 -15.98 -2.43
C MET A 1 -11.97 -14.83 -3.10
N LYS A 2 -13.16 -14.43 -2.59
CA LYS A 2 -13.92 -13.32 -3.19
C LYS A 2 -13.29 -11.99 -2.79
N ILE A 3 -13.11 -11.07 -3.74
CA ILE A 3 -12.48 -9.78 -3.47
C ILE A 3 -13.29 -8.89 -2.50
N GLU A 4 -14.62 -9.08 -2.45
CA GLU A 4 -15.52 -8.35 -1.55
C GLU A 4 -15.10 -8.45 -0.07
N VAL A 5 -14.48 -9.55 0.34
CA VAL A 5 -14.02 -9.73 1.73
C VAL A 5 -12.97 -8.71 2.14
N LEU A 6 -12.25 -8.13 1.17
CA LEU A 6 -11.22 -7.11 1.39
C LEU A 6 -11.81 -5.69 1.53
N LYS A 7 -13.07 -5.46 1.12
CA LYS A 7 -13.70 -4.14 1.12
C LYS A 7 -13.66 -3.48 2.49
N ASN A 8 -13.95 -4.25 3.55
CA ASN A 8 -14.04 -3.77 4.93
C ASN A 8 -12.78 -4.05 5.77
N LYS A 9 -11.70 -4.57 5.17
CA LYS A 9 -10.44 -4.88 5.88
C LYS A 9 -9.44 -3.75 5.74
N ARG A 10 -8.56 -3.58 6.72
CA ARG A 10 -7.35 -2.75 6.54
C ARG A 10 -6.35 -3.54 5.70
N ILE A 11 -5.75 -2.90 4.69
CA ILE A 11 -4.81 -3.55 3.78
C ILE A 11 -3.48 -2.80 3.85
N LEU A 12 -2.41 -3.55 4.06
CA LEU A 12 -1.04 -3.09 4.03
C LEU A 12 -0.29 -3.89 2.98
N ILE A 13 0.37 -3.19 2.06
CA ILE A 13 1.26 -3.76 1.06
C ILE A 13 2.69 -3.63 1.62
N LEU A 14 3.33 -4.76 1.89
CA LEU A 14 4.71 -4.83 2.37
C LEU A 14 5.63 -5.12 1.19
N GLY A 15 6.46 -4.14 0.83
CA GLY A 15 7.30 -4.19 -0.35
C GLY A 15 6.60 -3.63 -1.60
N MET A 16 7.21 -2.62 -2.25
CA MET A 16 6.79 -2.03 -3.52
C MET A 16 7.78 -2.32 -4.65
N GLY A 17 8.17 -3.59 -4.74
CA GLY A 17 8.77 -4.14 -5.95
C GLY A 17 7.72 -4.33 -7.06
N ARG A 18 8.01 -5.23 -8.02
CA ARG A 18 7.11 -5.54 -9.15
C ARG A 18 5.73 -6.01 -8.69
N GLU A 19 5.70 -6.96 -7.76
CA GLU A 19 4.44 -7.54 -7.25
C GLU A 19 3.65 -6.55 -6.41
N GLY A 20 4.32 -5.85 -5.48
CA GLY A 20 3.68 -4.82 -4.66
C GLY A 20 3.02 -3.72 -5.50
N LYS A 21 3.69 -3.29 -6.57
CA LYS A 21 3.12 -2.33 -7.53
C LYS A 21 1.89 -2.88 -8.25
N ALA A 22 1.97 -4.10 -8.78
CA ALA A 22 0.82 -4.73 -9.44
C ALA A 22 -0.39 -4.89 -8.50
N VAL A 23 -0.13 -5.29 -7.25
CA VAL A 23 -1.16 -5.41 -6.20
C VAL A 23 -1.75 -4.05 -5.85
N PHE A 24 -0.92 -3.01 -5.72
CA PHE A 24 -1.39 -1.65 -5.47
C PHE A 24 -2.32 -1.14 -6.57
N GLU A 25 -1.93 -1.29 -7.83
CA GLU A 25 -2.74 -0.88 -8.99
C GLU A 25 -4.07 -1.63 -9.04
N PHE A 26 -4.02 -2.96 -8.83
CA PHE A 26 -5.20 -3.80 -8.76
C PHE A 26 -6.16 -3.37 -7.64
N LEU A 27 -5.64 -3.14 -6.42
CA LEU A 27 -6.45 -2.71 -5.29
C LEU A 27 -7.00 -1.30 -5.48
N ARG A 28 -6.22 -0.37 -6.05
CA ARG A 28 -6.68 1.01 -6.32
C ARG A 28 -7.79 1.04 -7.37
N LYS A 29 -7.70 0.20 -8.41
CA LYS A 29 -8.76 0.08 -9.43
C LYS A 29 -10.07 -0.45 -8.84
N ASN A 30 -9.99 -1.48 -7.98
CA ASN A 30 -11.17 -2.10 -7.37
C ASN A 30 -11.73 -1.31 -6.17
N PHE A 31 -10.87 -0.58 -5.45
CA PHE A 31 -11.22 0.17 -4.24
C PHE A 31 -10.69 1.61 -4.29
N PRO A 32 -11.19 2.46 -5.21
CA PRO A 32 -10.58 3.77 -5.50
C PRO A 32 -10.52 4.72 -4.31
N LYS A 33 -11.53 4.67 -3.42
CA LYS A 33 -11.61 5.53 -2.23
C LYS A 33 -10.97 4.93 -0.97
N LYS A 34 -10.51 3.67 -1.03
CA LYS A 34 -9.98 2.98 0.14
C LYS A 34 -8.59 3.51 0.50
N THR A 35 -8.32 3.65 1.80
CA THR A 35 -6.97 3.91 2.30
C THR A 35 -6.15 2.64 2.25
N LEU A 36 -5.03 2.69 1.53
CA LEU A 36 -4.06 1.59 1.43
C LEU A 36 -2.81 1.94 2.22
N GLY A 37 -2.32 1.03 3.05
CA GLY A 37 -1.02 1.13 3.67
C GLY A 37 0.07 0.63 2.73
N ILE A 38 1.22 1.29 2.72
CA ILE A 38 2.44 0.85 2.04
C ILE A 38 3.58 0.88 3.05
N GLY A 39 4.25 -0.26 3.22
CA GLY A 39 5.46 -0.40 4.02
C GLY A 39 6.63 -0.82 3.14
N ASP A 40 7.73 -0.08 3.13
CA ASP A 40 8.94 -0.48 2.42
C ASP A 40 10.20 0.10 3.05
N ARG A 41 11.34 -0.57 2.88
CA ARG A 41 12.65 -0.06 3.32
C ARG A 41 13.11 1.13 2.47
N GLU A 42 12.74 1.19 1.19
CA GLU A 42 13.20 2.22 0.25
C GLU A 42 12.33 3.50 0.34
N LYS A 43 12.96 4.63 0.67
CA LYS A 43 12.27 5.92 0.84
C LYS A 43 11.85 6.54 -0.50
N LYS A 44 12.56 6.23 -1.59
CA LYS A 44 12.29 6.77 -2.94
C LYS A 44 10.92 6.37 -3.48
N ILE A 45 10.31 5.30 -2.94
CA ILE A 45 8.94 4.89 -3.29
C ILE A 45 7.93 6.02 -3.05
N LYS A 46 8.18 6.91 -2.08
CA LYS A 46 7.33 8.08 -1.82
C LYS A 46 7.10 8.93 -3.07
N ASN A 47 8.08 9.02 -3.97
CA ASN A 47 7.96 9.80 -5.22
C ASN A 47 7.07 9.11 -6.26
N GLN A 48 6.93 7.79 -6.20
CA GLN A 48 6.06 7.03 -7.13
C GLN A 48 4.59 7.16 -6.76
N ILE A 49 4.32 7.41 -5.47
CA ILE A 49 2.97 7.52 -4.89
C ILE A 49 2.61 8.94 -4.48
N SER A 50 3.54 9.90 -4.64
CA SER A 50 3.27 11.32 -4.38
C SER A 50 2.17 11.81 -5.31
N GLY A 51 1.08 12.30 -4.72
CA GLY A 51 -0.12 12.74 -5.45
C GLY A 51 -1.28 11.74 -5.45
N ILE A 52 -1.05 10.49 -5.04
CA ILE A 52 -2.14 9.52 -4.89
C ILE A 52 -2.81 9.72 -3.52
N LYS A 53 -4.10 10.03 -3.53
CA LYS A 53 -4.90 10.19 -2.31
C LYS A 53 -5.12 8.85 -1.60
N ASN A 54 -5.38 8.90 -0.30
CA ASN A 54 -5.71 7.73 0.53
C ASN A 54 -4.62 6.65 0.50
N VAL A 55 -3.36 7.05 0.70
CA VAL A 55 -2.22 6.16 0.85
C VAL A 55 -1.44 6.55 2.10
N ASN A 56 -1.27 5.61 3.03
CA ASN A 56 -0.45 5.80 4.23
C ASN A 56 0.88 5.07 4.03
N CYS A 57 1.99 5.79 4.15
CA CYS A 57 3.31 5.25 3.85
C CYS A 57 4.15 5.15 5.11
N HIS A 58 4.77 4.00 5.32
CA HIS A 58 5.77 3.77 6.34
C HIS A 58 7.05 3.34 5.62
N LEU A 59 8.06 4.21 5.61
CA LEU A 59 9.25 4.02 4.77
C LEU A 59 10.54 4.10 5.59
N GLY A 60 11.60 3.45 5.10
CA GLY A 60 12.94 3.49 5.69
C GLY A 60 13.23 2.26 6.55
N SER A 61 14.36 2.30 7.28
CA SER A 61 14.82 1.17 8.12
C SER A 61 13.79 0.71 9.15
N ASN A 62 12.93 1.61 9.61
CA ASN A 62 11.95 1.36 10.67
C ASN A 62 10.53 1.12 10.14
N TYR A 63 10.35 0.82 8.84
CA TYR A 63 9.02 0.67 8.23
C TYR A 63 8.13 -0.38 8.90
N LEU A 64 8.73 -1.42 9.50
CA LEU A 64 8.01 -2.48 10.21
C LEU A 64 7.44 -2.05 11.56
N LYS A 65 7.90 -0.95 12.16
CA LYS A 65 7.29 -0.41 13.40
C LYS A 65 5.83 -0.02 13.23
N ALA A 66 5.36 0.11 11.99
CA ALA A 66 3.95 0.35 11.69
C ALA A 66 3.04 -0.87 11.91
N LEU A 67 3.63 -2.05 12.18
CA LEU A 67 2.92 -3.30 12.47
C LEU A 67 2.69 -3.53 13.98
N GLU A 68 3.42 -2.79 14.83
CA GLU A 68 3.28 -2.80 16.29
C GLU A 68 2.04 -1.99 16.71
#